data_AF-X1QXG3-F1
#
_entry.id   AF-X1QXG3-F1
#
_cell.length_a   1.000
_cell.length_b   1.000
_cell.length_c   1.000
_cell.angle_alpha   90.00
_cell.angle_beta   90.00
_cell.angle_gamma   90.00
#
_symmetry.space_group_name_H-M   'P 1'
#
loop_
_entity.id
_entity.type
_entity.pdbx_description
1 polymer ?
#
loop_
_entity_poly.entity_id
_entity_poly.type
_entity_poly.pdbx_seq_one_letter_code
_entity_poly.pdbx_strand_id
1 'polypeptide(L)'
;MSVKPKIGILFLTSGWFRDVGLQISSSHLTEEVDEIAKEIVQRLSRFLVPVCKGVLFSENEAKNAAEEIRTANVDGIIVAPLMWCEDQILRAALKVLPNFPIVVCTFFPSEGLSEFVGYHEMIKGSGLVGNLQMSGLLKREGYLYQSVSGYHRDPEVYEEIKEHCFALAISRNLKNVRCGVLPFRCEAMSTTYVDEFAIRKLYGIELKY
;
A
#
# COMPACT_ATOMS: atom_id res chain seq x y z
N MET A 1 4.47 -10.69 -20.96
CA MET A 1 3.43 -11.12 -20.01
C MET A 1 2.98 -9.88 -19.25
N SER A 2 1.71 -9.48 -19.33
CA SER A 2 1.20 -8.40 -18.46
C SER A 2 0.99 -9.01 -17.07
N VAL A 3 1.91 -8.76 -16.15
CA VAL A 3 1.81 -9.22 -14.77
C VAL A 3 0.77 -8.35 -14.09
N LYS A 4 -0.35 -8.93 -13.67
CA LYS A 4 -1.33 -8.25 -12.83
C LYS A 4 -0.79 -8.25 -11.38
N PRO A 5 -0.45 -7.10 -10.78
CA PRO A 5 0.15 -7.06 -9.45
C PRO A 5 -0.75 -7.72 -8.42
N LYS A 6 -0.19 -8.49 -7.49
CA LYS A 6 -0.90 -9.01 -6.32
C LYS A 6 -0.51 -8.17 -5.11
N ILE A 7 -1.45 -7.44 -4.52
CA ILE A 7 -1.16 -6.40 -3.53
C ILE A 7 -1.96 -6.63 -2.25
N GLY A 8 -1.28 -6.59 -1.10
CA GLY A 8 -1.94 -6.58 0.20
C GLY A 8 -2.54 -5.21 0.50
N ILE A 9 -3.73 -5.14 1.07
CA ILE A 9 -4.39 -3.86 1.39
C ILE A 9 -4.75 -3.83 2.88
N LEU A 10 -4.24 -2.82 3.57
CA LEU A 10 -4.53 -2.53 4.97
C LEU A 10 -5.37 -1.26 5.05
N PHE A 11 -6.68 -1.40 5.18
CA PHE A 11 -7.56 -0.29 5.54
C PHE A 11 -7.57 -0.12 7.04
N LEU A 12 -7.26 1.08 7.51
CA LEU A 12 -7.05 1.34 8.93
C LEU A 12 -8.04 2.39 9.45
N THR A 13 -8.51 2.15 10.66
CA THR A 13 -9.22 3.11 11.51
C THR A 13 -8.85 2.83 12.96
N SER A 14 -9.19 3.77 13.85
CA SER A 14 -8.88 3.69 15.26
C SER A 14 -9.83 2.77 16.03
N GLY A 15 -9.27 1.96 16.92
CA GLY A 15 -10.04 1.17 17.88
C GLY A 15 -10.81 2.06 18.86
N TRP A 16 -10.24 3.20 19.22
CA TRP A 16 -10.88 4.20 20.09
C TRP A 16 -12.22 4.69 19.54
N PHE A 17 -12.40 4.78 18.21
CA PHE A 17 -13.71 5.13 17.64
C PHE A 17 -14.81 4.11 17.95
N ARG A 18 -14.47 2.83 18.14
CA ARG A 18 -15.42 1.82 18.65
C ARG A 18 -15.72 2.05 20.11
N ASP A 19 -14.68 2.30 20.91
CA ASP A 19 -14.80 2.49 22.36
C ASP A 19 -15.70 3.68 22.73
N VAL A 20 -15.62 4.77 21.97
CA VAL A 20 -16.46 5.97 22.18
C VAL A 20 -17.80 5.93 21.44
N GLY A 21 -18.13 4.81 20.79
CA GLY A 21 -19.43 4.59 20.16
C GLY A 21 -19.59 5.19 18.75
N LEU A 22 -18.54 5.76 18.16
CA LEU A 22 -18.60 6.37 16.82
C LEU A 22 -18.61 5.34 15.68
N GLN A 23 -17.94 4.20 15.86
CA GLN A 23 -17.88 3.12 14.87
C GLN A 23 -18.33 1.75 15.43
N ILE A 24 -19.44 1.72 16.17
CA ILE A 24 -20.09 0.44 16.50
C ILE A 24 -20.55 -0.28 15.23
N SER A 25 -20.64 -1.61 15.25
CA SER A 25 -20.88 -2.42 14.04
C SER A 25 -22.18 -2.09 13.30
N SER A 26 -23.17 -1.52 13.97
CA SER A 26 -24.46 -1.11 13.39
C SER A 26 -24.59 0.41 13.21
N SER A 27 -23.49 1.17 13.34
CA SER A 27 -23.54 2.61 13.13
C SER A 27 -23.50 2.94 11.64
N HIS A 28 -24.22 3.99 11.26
CA HIS A 28 -24.22 4.50 9.90
C HIS A 28 -22.79 4.86 9.42
N LEU A 29 -21.96 5.43 10.29
CA LEU A 29 -20.58 5.77 9.96
C LEU A 29 -19.72 4.54 9.64
N THR A 30 -19.91 3.42 10.37
CA THR A 30 -19.23 2.16 10.05
C THR A 30 -19.66 1.66 8.67
N GLU A 31 -20.97 1.68 8.38
CA GLU A 31 -21.49 1.26 7.08
C GLU A 31 -20.92 2.11 5.93
N GLU A 32 -20.88 3.43 6.08
CA GLU A 32 -20.31 4.34 5.08
C GLU A 32 -18.82 4.05 4.81
N VAL A 33 -18.02 3.86 5.86
CA VAL A 33 -16.57 3.60 5.73
C VAL A 33 -16.32 2.22 5.10
N ASP A 34 -17.11 1.21 5.47
CA ASP A 34 -17.03 -0.12 4.86
C ASP A 34 -17.44 -0.10 3.38
N GLU A 35 -18.46 0.68 3.00
CA GLU A 35 -18.85 0.85 1.60
C GLU A 35 -17.75 1.58 0.80
N ILE A 36 -17.12 2.62 1.37
CA ILE A 36 -15.96 3.27 0.74
C ILE A 36 -14.82 2.25 0.54
N ALA A 37 -14.51 1.43 1.56
CA ALA A 37 -13.49 0.39 1.47
C ALA A 37 -13.79 -0.61 0.34
N LYS A 38 -15.04 -1.09 0.26
CA LYS A 38 -15.50 -2.01 -0.80
C LYS A 38 -15.38 -1.37 -2.18
N GLU A 39 -15.79 -0.10 -2.34
CA GLU A 39 -15.69 0.61 -3.61
C GLU A 39 -14.23 0.76 -4.06
N ILE A 40 -13.33 1.13 -3.14
CA ILE A 40 -11.89 1.21 -3.40
C ILE A 40 -11.37 -0.15 -3.87
N VAL A 41 -11.69 -1.25 -3.16
CA VAL A 41 -11.26 -2.61 -3.56
C VAL A 41 -11.79 -2.98 -4.93
N GLN A 42 -13.05 -2.66 -5.24
CA GLN A 42 -13.65 -2.93 -6.56
C GLN A 42 -12.91 -2.20 -7.68
N ARG A 43 -12.53 -0.93 -7.45
CA ARG A 43 -11.77 -0.11 -8.42
C ARG A 43 -10.35 -0.63 -8.60
N LEU A 44 -9.64 -0.92 -7.51
CA LEU A 44 -8.29 -1.51 -7.55
C LEU A 44 -8.30 -2.88 -8.27
N SER A 45 -9.33 -3.70 -8.04
CA SER A 45 -9.46 -5.03 -8.67
C SER A 45 -9.48 -5.01 -10.19
N ARG A 46 -9.75 -3.86 -10.81
CA ARG A 46 -9.70 -3.69 -12.27
C ARG A 46 -8.29 -3.92 -12.83
N PHE A 47 -7.24 -3.58 -12.07
CA PHE A 47 -5.85 -3.65 -12.53
C PHE A 47 -4.90 -4.42 -11.61
N LEU A 48 -5.30 -4.78 -10.39
CA LEU A 48 -4.52 -5.63 -9.48
C LEU A 48 -5.35 -6.79 -8.87
N VAL A 49 -4.69 -7.71 -8.17
CA VAL A 49 -5.30 -8.78 -7.38
C VAL A 49 -5.16 -8.42 -5.89
N PRO A 50 -6.21 -7.91 -5.24
CA PRO A 50 -6.12 -7.46 -3.86
C PRO A 50 -6.16 -8.64 -2.87
N VAL A 51 -5.39 -8.52 -1.79
CA VAL A 51 -5.50 -9.37 -0.59
C VAL A 51 -5.89 -8.45 0.58
N CYS A 52 -7.15 -8.50 0.99
CA CYS A 52 -7.73 -7.55 1.95
C CYS A 52 -8.72 -8.26 2.89
N LYS A 53 -8.70 -7.89 4.18
CA LYS A 53 -9.62 -8.39 5.21
C LYS A 53 -10.75 -7.42 5.56
N GLY A 54 -10.86 -6.30 4.85
CA GLY A 54 -11.76 -5.20 5.21
C GLY A 54 -11.06 -4.15 6.08
N VAL A 55 -11.85 -3.36 6.80
CA VAL A 55 -11.37 -2.28 7.67
C VAL A 55 -10.90 -2.85 9.02
N LEU A 56 -9.72 -2.41 9.47
CA LEU A 56 -9.04 -2.93 10.65
C LEU A 56 -9.03 -1.88 11.76
N PHE A 57 -9.35 -2.31 12.98
CA PHE A 57 -9.59 -1.46 14.14
C PHE A 57 -8.69 -1.82 15.34
N SER A 58 -7.86 -2.86 15.23
CA SER A 58 -7.00 -3.29 16.34
C SER A 58 -5.68 -3.91 15.87
N GLU A 59 -4.70 -3.96 16.78
CA GLU A 59 -3.42 -4.63 16.53
C GLU A 59 -3.57 -6.11 16.16
N ASN A 60 -4.54 -6.81 16.75
CA ASN A 60 -4.76 -8.23 16.48
C ASN A 60 -5.35 -8.45 15.09
N GLU A 61 -6.32 -7.63 14.68
CA GLU A 61 -6.86 -7.63 13.32
C GLU A 61 -5.76 -7.32 12.31
N ALA A 62 -4.91 -6.32 12.59
CA ALA A 62 -3.78 -5.94 11.75
C ALA A 62 -2.73 -7.06 11.60
N LYS A 63 -2.36 -7.74 12.69
CA LYS A 63 -1.47 -8.90 12.65
C LYS A 63 -2.05 -10.03 11.79
N ASN A 64 -3.33 -10.35 11.99
CA ASN A 64 -3.98 -11.43 11.25
C ASN A 64 -4.08 -11.13 9.75
N ALA A 65 -4.43 -9.89 9.38
CA ALA A 65 -4.44 -9.46 7.98
C ALA A 65 -3.03 -9.52 7.38
N ALA A 66 -2.01 -9.09 8.12
CA ALA A 66 -0.63 -9.12 7.68
C ALA A 66 -0.10 -10.54 7.45
N GLU A 67 -0.47 -11.52 8.30
CA GLU A 67 -0.10 -12.92 8.10
C GLU A 67 -0.70 -13.52 6.83
N GLU A 68 -1.95 -13.16 6.52
CA GLU A 68 -2.59 -13.59 5.28
C GLU A 68 -1.94 -12.95 4.05
N ILE A 69 -1.63 -11.65 4.11
CA ILE A 69 -0.87 -10.93 3.08
C ILE A 69 0.49 -11.58 2.85
N ARG A 70 1.22 -11.91 3.92
CA ARG A 70 2.53 -12.56 3.85
C ARG A 70 2.43 -13.93 3.17
N THR A 71 1.46 -14.73 3.58
CA THR A 71 1.21 -16.08 3.04
C THR A 71 0.77 -16.03 1.57
N ALA A 72 0.06 -14.98 1.18
CA ALA A 72 -0.40 -14.77 -0.18
C ALA A 72 0.72 -14.38 -1.17
N ASN A 73 1.95 -14.16 -0.70
CA ASN A 73 3.13 -13.87 -1.51
C ASN A 73 2.95 -12.63 -2.42
N VAL A 74 2.42 -11.54 -1.84
CA VAL A 74 2.12 -10.29 -2.57
C VAL A 74 3.38 -9.55 -3.01
N ASP A 75 3.24 -8.69 -4.03
CA ASP A 75 4.31 -7.85 -4.58
C ASP A 75 4.66 -6.66 -3.68
N GLY A 76 3.71 -6.21 -2.87
CA GLY A 76 3.84 -5.12 -1.90
C GLY A 76 2.52 -4.86 -1.18
N ILE A 77 2.45 -3.77 -0.43
CA ILE A 77 1.25 -3.40 0.31
C ILE A 77 0.79 -1.96 0.04
N ILE A 78 -0.54 -1.78 0.06
CA ILE A 78 -1.20 -0.49 0.20
C ILE A 78 -1.60 -0.33 1.67
N VAL A 79 -1.26 0.83 2.24
CA VAL A 79 -1.73 1.26 3.57
C VAL A 79 -2.64 2.46 3.38
N ALA A 80 -3.90 2.32 3.79
CA ALA A 80 -4.91 3.34 3.56
C ALA A 80 -5.70 3.60 4.86
N PRO A 81 -5.30 4.60 5.67
CA PRO A 81 -6.12 5.06 6.78
C PRO A 81 -7.39 5.70 6.21
N LEU A 82 -8.54 5.03 6.38
CA LEU A 82 -9.84 5.56 5.95
C LEU A 82 -10.36 6.60 6.95
N MET A 83 -9.96 6.46 8.21
CA MET A 83 -10.11 7.45 9.27
C MET A 83 -8.80 7.51 10.07
N TRP A 84 -8.70 8.46 11.01
CA TRP A 84 -7.57 8.49 11.93
C TRP A 84 -7.41 7.15 12.66
N CYS A 85 -6.16 6.74 12.89
CA CYS A 85 -5.80 5.45 13.45
C CYS A 85 -4.53 5.61 14.30
N GLU A 86 -4.44 4.85 15.38
CA GLU A 86 -3.25 4.81 16.21
C GLU A 86 -2.09 4.08 15.49
N ASP A 87 -0.85 4.55 15.69
CA ASP A 87 0.35 3.97 15.08
C ASP A 87 0.54 2.48 15.40
N GLN A 88 0.07 2.04 16.58
CA GLN A 88 0.23 0.66 17.03
C GLN A 88 -0.41 -0.34 16.07
N ILE A 89 -1.54 0.00 15.45
CA ILE A 89 -2.27 -0.88 14.54
C ILE A 89 -1.43 -1.13 13.28
N LEU A 90 -0.91 -0.07 12.64
CA LEU A 90 -0.02 -0.24 11.48
C LEU A 90 1.28 -0.95 11.88
N ARG A 91 1.90 -0.55 13.00
CA ARG A 91 3.13 -1.17 13.49
C ARG A 91 2.96 -2.67 13.76
N ALA A 92 1.79 -3.08 14.24
CA ALA A 92 1.46 -4.49 14.46
C ALA A 92 1.47 -5.31 13.15
N ALA A 93 0.94 -4.76 12.06
CA ALA A 93 1.04 -5.38 10.73
C ALA A 93 2.49 -5.38 10.19
N LEU A 94 3.22 -4.27 10.34
CA LEU A 94 4.59 -4.15 9.82
C LEU A 94 5.60 -5.06 10.52
N LYS A 95 5.37 -5.42 11.78
CA LYS A 95 6.17 -6.46 12.46
C LYS A 95 6.09 -7.82 11.75
N VAL A 96 4.94 -8.13 11.13
CA VAL A 96 4.73 -9.36 10.35
C VAL A 96 5.24 -9.21 8.91
N LEU A 97 5.23 -7.98 8.38
CA LEU A 97 5.63 -7.63 7.02
C LEU A 97 6.90 -6.74 6.99
N PRO A 98 8.03 -7.19 7.58
CA PRO A 98 9.22 -6.36 7.65
C PRO A 98 9.76 -6.08 6.25
N ASN A 99 10.18 -4.83 6.00
CA ASN A 99 10.79 -4.38 4.75
C ASN A 99 9.91 -4.55 3.49
N PHE A 100 8.59 -4.73 3.64
CA PHE A 100 7.69 -4.68 2.49
C PHE A 100 7.69 -3.26 1.90
N PRO A 101 7.73 -3.12 0.56
CA PRO A 101 7.53 -1.81 -0.06
C PRO A 101 6.07 -1.38 0.08
N ILE A 102 5.87 -0.09 0.34
CA ILE A 102 4.57 0.45 0.77
C ILE A 102 4.13 1.56 -0.19
N VAL A 103 2.86 1.53 -0.58
CA VAL A 103 2.14 2.70 -1.11
C VAL A 103 1.17 3.16 -0.03
N VAL A 104 1.34 4.38 0.46
CA VAL A 104 0.42 4.97 1.43
C VAL A 104 -0.61 5.78 0.66
N CYS A 105 -1.89 5.44 0.80
CA CYS A 105 -2.97 6.09 0.07
C CYS A 105 -3.86 6.87 1.04
N THR A 106 -4.02 8.17 0.79
CA THR A 106 -5.10 8.95 1.41
C THR A 106 -6.25 9.10 0.43
N PHE A 107 -7.39 8.51 0.79
CA PHE A 107 -8.62 8.65 0.03
C PHE A 107 -9.54 9.66 0.71
N PHE A 108 -9.86 10.75 0.04
CA PHE A 108 -10.84 11.71 0.53
C PHE A 108 -12.26 11.16 0.31
N PRO A 109 -13.16 11.26 1.31
CA PRO A 109 -14.55 10.79 1.18
C PRO A 109 -15.39 11.70 0.27
N SER A 110 -14.99 12.95 0.09
CA SER A 110 -15.63 13.95 -0.79
C SER A 110 -14.62 14.59 -1.73
N GLU A 111 -15.11 15.11 -2.87
CA GLU A 111 -14.29 15.79 -3.89
C GLU A 111 -13.85 17.19 -3.44
N GLY A 112 -14.63 17.82 -2.56
CA GLY A 112 -14.34 19.13 -2.00
C GLY A 112 -14.78 19.25 -0.55
N LEU A 113 -14.39 20.36 0.07
CA LEU A 113 -14.84 20.75 1.40
C LEU A 113 -16.06 21.66 1.26
N SER A 114 -17.11 21.37 2.03
CA SER A 114 -18.23 22.29 2.20
C SER A 114 -17.82 23.49 3.06
N GLU A 115 -18.55 24.61 2.93
CA GLU A 115 -18.36 25.80 3.79
C GLU A 115 -18.53 25.46 5.28
N PHE A 116 -19.42 24.52 5.58
CA PHE A 116 -19.60 23.94 6.90
C PHE A 116 -19.44 22.42 6.84
N VAL A 117 -18.52 21.88 7.64
CA VAL A 117 -18.28 20.44 7.76
C VAL A 117 -18.77 19.99 9.13
N GLY A 118 -19.81 19.14 9.14
CA GLY A 118 -20.31 18.54 10.37
C GLY A 118 -19.25 17.63 11.02
N TYR A 119 -19.35 17.43 12.34
CA TYR A 119 -18.39 16.63 13.10
C TYR A 119 -18.19 15.21 12.53
N HIS A 120 -19.27 14.53 12.14
CA HIS A 120 -19.17 13.19 11.54
C HIS A 120 -18.42 13.18 10.20
N GLU A 121 -18.65 14.17 9.34
CA GLU A 121 -17.93 14.31 8.07
C GLU A 121 -16.45 14.64 8.28
N MET A 122 -16.16 15.51 9.25
CA MET A 122 -14.79 15.84 9.64
C MET A 122 -14.04 14.59 10.13
N ILE A 123 -14.67 13.80 10.99
CA ILE A 123 -14.10 12.56 11.53
C ILE A 123 -13.97 11.49 10.43
N LYS A 124 -14.94 11.35 9.52
CA LYS A 124 -14.84 10.46 8.35
C LYS A 124 -13.67 10.84 7.44
N GLY A 125 -13.40 12.14 7.25
CA GLY A 125 -12.26 12.64 6.49
C GLY A 125 -10.90 12.62 7.22
N SER A 126 -10.84 12.14 8.46
CA SER A 126 -9.63 12.22 9.29
C SER A 126 -8.49 11.28 8.87
N GLY A 127 -8.70 10.44 7.85
CA GLY A 127 -7.65 9.58 7.26
C GLY A 127 -6.42 10.36 6.78
N LEU A 128 -6.57 11.62 6.38
CA LEU A 128 -5.43 12.50 6.05
C LEU A 128 -4.48 12.71 7.24
N VAL A 129 -5.03 12.92 8.44
CA VAL A 129 -4.25 13.05 9.67
C VAL A 129 -3.56 11.72 9.99
N GLY A 130 -4.28 10.61 9.80
CA GLY A 130 -3.73 9.25 9.92
C GLY A 130 -2.52 9.05 9.01
N ASN A 131 -2.60 9.42 7.73
CA ASN A 131 -1.48 9.30 6.80
C ASN A 131 -0.29 10.17 7.25
N LEU A 132 -0.51 11.45 7.58
CA LEU A 132 0.58 12.32 8.04
C LEU A 132 1.30 11.72 9.26
N GLN A 133 0.56 11.22 10.24
CA GLN A 133 1.13 10.55 11.41
C GLN A 133 1.93 9.29 11.01
N MET A 134 1.33 8.40 10.21
CA MET A 134 1.95 7.15 9.73
C MET A 134 3.19 7.41 8.88
N SER A 135 3.22 8.48 8.09
CA SER A 135 4.37 8.87 7.28
C SER A 135 5.62 9.13 8.15
N GLY A 136 5.42 9.73 9.32
CA GLY A 136 6.46 9.96 10.33
C GLY A 136 6.92 8.66 10.97
N LEU A 137 5.98 7.77 11.30
CA LEU A 137 6.27 6.42 11.79
C LEU A 137 7.13 5.64 10.79
N LEU A 138 6.69 5.53 9.54
CA LEU A 138 7.36 4.79 8.47
C LEU A 138 8.78 5.32 8.24
N LYS A 139 8.94 6.65 8.16
CA LYS A 139 10.24 7.29 8.01
C LYS A 139 11.17 7.00 9.18
N ARG A 140 10.67 7.09 10.41
CA ARG A 140 11.45 6.82 11.64
C ARG A 140 11.92 5.37 11.72
N GLU A 141 11.13 4.44 11.20
CA GLU A 141 11.43 3.00 11.22
C GLU A 141 12.18 2.52 9.96
N GLY A 142 12.52 3.42 9.03
CA GLY A 142 13.32 3.11 7.86
C GLY A 142 12.57 2.42 6.72
N TYR A 143 11.23 2.48 6.71
CA TYR A 143 10.43 1.97 5.60
C TYR A 143 10.51 2.90 4.39
N LEU A 144 10.66 2.29 3.21
CA LEU A 144 10.51 2.98 1.94
C LEU A 144 9.03 2.99 1.55
N TYR A 145 8.49 4.17 1.28
CA TYR A 145 7.11 4.31 0.84
C TYR A 145 6.97 5.40 -0.21
N GLN A 146 5.92 5.27 -1.02
CA GLN A 146 5.37 6.35 -1.86
C GLN A 146 4.01 6.75 -1.31
N SER A 147 3.59 7.99 -1.54
CA SER A 147 2.30 8.48 -1.08
C SER A 147 1.46 8.92 -2.27
N VAL A 148 0.21 8.46 -2.32
CA VAL A 148 -0.80 8.91 -3.28
C VAL A 148 -1.96 9.50 -2.49
N SER A 149 -2.56 10.59 -2.97
CA SER A 149 -3.65 11.25 -2.26
C SER A 149 -4.66 11.84 -3.22
N GLY A 150 -5.95 11.64 -2.94
CA GLY A 150 -7.01 12.25 -3.72
C GLY A 150 -8.38 11.68 -3.41
N TYR A 151 -9.39 12.12 -4.16
CA TYR A 151 -10.77 11.69 -3.95
C TYR A 151 -10.94 10.20 -4.29
N HIS A 152 -11.65 9.44 -3.44
CA HIS A 152 -11.76 7.99 -3.58
C HIS A 152 -12.46 7.53 -4.88
N ARG A 153 -13.08 8.41 -5.66
CA ARG A 153 -13.66 8.08 -6.97
C ARG A 153 -12.90 8.67 -8.15
N ASP A 154 -11.88 9.48 -7.90
CA ASP A 154 -11.09 10.13 -8.93
C ASP A 154 -10.25 9.09 -9.71
N PRO A 155 -10.48 8.93 -11.03
CA PRO A 155 -9.71 8.01 -11.85
C PRO A 155 -8.20 8.26 -11.86
N GLU A 156 -7.74 9.50 -11.72
CA GLU A 156 -6.32 9.85 -11.77
C GLU A 156 -5.55 9.24 -10.58
N VAL A 157 -6.16 9.26 -9.40
CA VAL A 157 -5.63 8.60 -8.19
C VAL A 157 -5.41 7.11 -8.43
N TYR A 158 -6.33 6.43 -9.12
CA TYR A 158 -6.20 5.01 -9.41
C TYR A 158 -5.16 4.70 -10.48
N GLU A 159 -4.93 5.60 -11.43
CA GLU A 159 -3.86 5.44 -12.40
C GLU A 159 -2.49 5.60 -11.73
N GLU A 160 -2.32 6.57 -10.82
CA GLU A 160 -1.09 6.73 -10.04
C GLU A 160 -0.83 5.50 -9.13
N ILE A 161 -1.86 5.01 -8.42
CA ILE A 161 -1.75 3.77 -7.63
C ILE A 161 -1.36 2.58 -8.51
N LYS A 162 -1.93 2.49 -9.72
CA LYS A 162 -1.61 1.43 -10.67
C LYS A 162 -0.15 1.49 -11.08
N GLU A 163 0.39 2.65 -11.44
CA GLU A 163 1.80 2.81 -11.80
C GLU A 163 2.72 2.32 -10.68
N HIS A 164 2.46 2.74 -9.43
CA HIS A 164 3.22 2.27 -8.29
C HIS A 164 3.11 0.76 -8.08
N CYS A 165 1.90 0.19 -8.12
CA CYS A 165 1.70 -1.26 -7.94
C CYS A 165 2.41 -2.09 -9.02
N PHE A 166 2.39 -1.63 -10.27
CA PHE A 166 3.12 -2.28 -11.36
C PHE A 166 4.63 -2.19 -11.17
N ALA A 167 5.15 -1.03 -10.72
CA ALA A 167 6.56 -0.90 -10.36
C ALA A 167 6.97 -1.87 -9.24
N LEU A 168 6.12 -2.11 -8.24
CA LEU A 168 6.37 -3.10 -7.19
C LEU A 168 6.44 -4.53 -7.75
N ALA A 169 5.48 -4.92 -8.60
CA ALA A 169 5.48 -6.22 -9.24
C ALA A 169 6.72 -6.43 -10.14
N ILE A 170 7.12 -5.41 -10.90
CA ILE A 170 8.34 -5.46 -11.72
C ILE A 170 9.58 -5.60 -10.84
N SER A 171 9.71 -4.76 -9.81
CA SER A 171 10.84 -4.80 -8.86
C SER A 171 11.00 -6.19 -8.23
N ARG A 172 9.89 -6.82 -7.85
CA ARG A 172 9.90 -8.18 -7.33
C ARG A 172 10.32 -9.21 -8.38
N ASN A 173 9.84 -9.08 -9.61
CA ASN A 173 10.18 -10.00 -10.70
C ASN A 173 11.66 -9.92 -11.11
N LEU A 174 12.26 -8.72 -11.08
CA LEU A 174 13.69 -8.52 -11.38
C LEU A 174 14.60 -9.37 -10.50
N LYS A 175 14.20 -9.66 -9.25
CA LYS A 175 14.97 -10.47 -8.30
C LYS A 175 15.22 -11.91 -8.74
N ASN A 176 14.50 -12.38 -9.76
CA ASN A 176 14.62 -13.74 -10.29
C ASN A 176 15.06 -13.78 -11.75
N VAL A 177 15.41 -12.63 -12.34
CA VAL A 177 15.81 -12.55 -13.75
C VAL A 177 17.22 -13.10 -13.92
N ARG A 178 17.37 -14.00 -14.89
CA ARG A 178 18.66 -14.49 -15.39
C ARG A 178 18.85 -14.02 -16.82
N CYS A 179 19.92 -13.31 -17.09
CA CYS A 179 20.22 -12.76 -18.41
C CYS A 179 21.40 -13.54 -19.02
N GLY A 180 21.17 -14.20 -20.16
CA GLY A 180 22.22 -14.82 -20.95
C GLY A 180 22.96 -13.78 -21.79
N VAL A 181 24.29 -13.76 -21.73
CA VAL A 181 25.13 -12.79 -22.43
C VAL A 181 25.90 -13.50 -23.55
N LEU A 182 25.52 -13.26 -24.81
CA LEU A 182 26.15 -13.87 -25.98
C LEU A 182 26.28 -12.85 -27.14
N PRO A 183 27.47 -12.64 -27.73
CA PRO A 183 28.81 -13.11 -27.33
C PRO A 183 29.37 -12.33 -26.12
N PHE A 184 30.61 -12.63 -25.70
CA PHE A 184 31.32 -11.94 -24.62
C PHE A 184 31.48 -10.42 -24.89
N ARG A 185 31.78 -9.64 -23.84
CA ARG A 185 31.87 -8.17 -23.89
C ARG A 185 32.79 -7.66 -25.02
N CYS A 186 32.42 -6.53 -25.62
CA CYS A 186 33.26 -5.87 -26.62
C CYS A 186 34.30 -4.96 -25.96
N GLU A 187 35.58 -5.27 -26.10
CA GLU A 187 36.70 -4.48 -25.52
C GLU A 187 36.74 -3.01 -26.00
N ALA A 188 36.16 -2.70 -27.15
CA ALA A 188 36.06 -1.34 -27.66
C ALA A 188 34.92 -0.51 -27.04
N MET A 189 33.98 -1.14 -26.30
CA MET A 189 32.78 -0.50 -25.76
C MET A 189 32.68 -0.63 -24.24
N SER A 190 33.57 0.07 -23.52
CA SER A 190 33.60 0.04 -22.05
C SER A 190 32.30 0.53 -21.38
N THR A 191 31.45 1.29 -22.08
CA THR A 191 30.15 1.75 -21.57
C THR A 191 29.11 0.65 -21.43
N THR A 192 29.31 -0.51 -22.08
CA THR A 192 28.43 -1.68 -21.91
C THR A 192 28.84 -2.56 -20.74
N TYR A 193 29.88 -2.18 -20.00
CA TYR A 193 30.40 -2.97 -18.89
C TYR A 193 29.58 -2.69 -17.64
N VAL A 194 29.33 -3.73 -16.87
CA VAL A 194 28.54 -3.64 -15.65
C VAL A 194 29.22 -4.37 -14.51
N ASP A 195 29.06 -3.85 -13.29
CA ASP A 195 29.40 -4.57 -12.08
C ASP A 195 28.28 -5.59 -11.79
N GLU A 196 28.57 -6.86 -12.06
CA GLU A 196 27.63 -7.97 -11.90
C GLU A 196 27.21 -8.18 -10.44
N PHE A 197 28.12 -7.94 -9.50
CA PHE A 197 27.82 -8.05 -8.07
C PHE A 197 26.91 -6.91 -7.63
N ALA A 198 27.14 -5.69 -8.12
CA ALA A 198 26.27 -4.56 -7.85
C ALA A 198 24.87 -4.77 -8.44
N ILE A 199 24.77 -5.24 -9.70
CA ILE A 199 23.48 -5.54 -10.34
C ILE A 199 22.71 -6.60 -9.55
N ARG A 200 23.39 -7.68 -9.14
CA ARG A 200 22.77 -8.75 -8.35
C ARG A 200 22.36 -8.26 -6.96
N LYS A 201 23.17 -7.43 -6.31
CA LYS A 201 22.87 -6.90 -4.97
C LYS A 201 21.70 -5.92 -4.99
N LEU A 202 21.65 -5.02 -5.97
CA LEU A 202 20.66 -3.94 -6.04
C LEU A 202 19.33 -4.40 -6.64
N TYR A 203 19.38 -5.20 -7.71
CA TYR A 203 18.21 -5.56 -8.51
C TYR A 203 17.88 -7.06 -8.47
N GLY A 204 18.80 -7.90 -7.96
CA GLY A 204 18.66 -9.36 -7.93
C GLY A 204 18.78 -10.03 -9.30
N ILE A 205 19.24 -9.30 -10.33
CA ILE A 205 19.46 -9.84 -11.67
C ILE A 205 20.79 -10.61 -11.70
N GLU A 206 20.78 -11.79 -12.32
CA GLU A 206 21.96 -12.65 -12.46
C GLU A 206 22.38 -12.74 -13.94
N LEU A 207 23.63 -12.40 -14.26
CA LEU A 207 24.18 -12.61 -15.61
C LEU A 207 24.74 -14.03 -15.75
N LYS A 208 24.56 -14.62 -16.93
CA LYS A 208 25.04 -15.94 -17.33
C LYS A 208 25.76 -15.81 -18.66
N TYR A 209 27.03 -16.22 -18.71
CA TYR A 209 27.84 -16.26 -19.92
C TYR A 209 27.84 -17.67 -20.52
#